data_AF-A0A835UUT1-F1
#
_entry.id   AF-A0A835UUT1-F1
#
_cell.length_a   1.000
_cell.length_b   1.000
_cell.length_c   1.000
_cell.angle_alpha   90.00
_cell.angle_beta   90.00
_cell.angle_gamma   90.00
#
_symmetry.space_group_name_H-M   'P 1'
#
loop_
_entity.id
_entity.type
_entity.pdbx_description
1 polymer ?
#
loop_
_entity_poly.entity_id
_entity_poly.type
_entity_poly.pdbx_seq_one_letter_code
_entity_poly.pdbx_strand_id
1 'polypeptide(L)'
;MINWRNGSKSMPQQLRLEPYAVHTTFQYAGTEGKRHRLREAMFFYDEPEYYDSSGGFLSFKPSIPKALLLDGAHNLESHFSLVNYQLKQIRTALAIASLVNRTLVMPPLWCRLDRMWFGHPGILEGTLTRQPFLCPMDHIFEVNVMLKDLPEEEFGSKIDFREYSFLQNPRLPKQVKESFLEVQLCDKQSSWCDPNNQTYGGAIRFPKHSTQEMITKLFSIHKDVKVVEFSSMMDAFQGFSDKERETKFRNRIKRYVGIWCCVMNHDPGHIYYDMYWDEKPDWKPNPPMTREDDHPPW
;
A
#
# COMPACT_ATOMS: atom_id res chain seq x y z
N MET A 1 -6.00 21.27 -2.03
CA MET A 1 -5.39 19.93 -2.25
C MET A 1 -3.94 20.13 -2.65
N ILE A 2 -2.98 19.51 -1.96
CA ILE A 2 -1.58 19.51 -2.41
C ILE A 2 -1.51 18.55 -3.60
N ASN A 3 -0.99 19.01 -4.73
CA ASN A 3 -0.78 18.18 -5.90
C ASN A 3 0.42 17.26 -5.62
N TRP A 4 0.13 16.04 -5.15
CA TRP A 4 1.11 15.03 -4.69
C TRP A 4 2.11 14.56 -5.77
N ARG A 5 1.97 15.04 -7.01
CA ARG A 5 2.83 14.71 -8.15
C ARG A 5 4.29 15.22 -8.01
N ASN A 6 4.58 16.13 -7.07
CA ASN A 6 5.90 16.79 -6.95
C ASN A 6 6.57 16.64 -5.56
N GLY A 7 6.07 15.76 -4.67
CA GLY A 7 6.39 15.82 -3.23
C GLY A 7 7.75 15.26 -2.77
N SER A 8 8.40 14.40 -3.55
CA SER A 8 9.69 13.77 -3.18
C SER A 8 10.57 13.69 -4.41
N LYS A 9 11.68 14.42 -4.41
CA LYS A 9 12.70 14.34 -5.46
C LYS A 9 13.72 13.28 -5.08
N SER A 10 14.02 12.36 -5.99
CA SER A 10 15.15 11.44 -5.81
C SER A 10 16.46 12.21 -5.75
N MET A 11 17.51 11.64 -5.14
CA MET A 11 18.81 12.31 -4.99
C MET A 11 19.37 12.86 -6.33
N PRO A 12 19.34 12.10 -7.45
CA PRO A 12 19.77 12.66 -8.74
C PRO A 12 18.98 13.89 -9.17
N GLN A 13 17.66 13.91 -8.94
CA GLN A 13 16.82 15.07 -9.25
C GLN A 13 17.10 16.28 -8.35
N GLN A 14 17.46 16.04 -7.07
CA GLN A 14 17.88 17.10 -6.16
C GLN A 14 19.21 17.72 -6.61
N LEU A 15 20.14 16.90 -7.11
CA LEU A 15 21.45 17.31 -7.60
C LEU A 15 21.47 17.74 -9.07
N ARG A 16 20.34 17.61 -9.78
CA ARG A 16 20.21 17.87 -11.23
C ARG A 16 21.18 17.03 -12.08
N LEU A 17 21.31 15.75 -11.72
CA LEU A 17 22.15 14.77 -12.40
C LEU A 17 21.28 13.79 -13.19
N GLU A 18 21.81 13.34 -14.33
CA GLU A 18 21.23 12.24 -15.10
C GLU A 18 21.83 10.91 -14.64
N PRO A 19 21.02 9.97 -14.12
CA PRO A 19 21.52 8.65 -13.74
C PRO A 19 22.03 7.88 -14.97
N TYR A 20 23.27 7.40 -14.93
CA TYR A 20 23.86 6.54 -15.98
C TYR A 20 23.69 5.04 -15.69
N ALA A 21 23.75 4.65 -14.42
CA ALA A 21 23.62 3.26 -13.98
C ALA A 21 22.89 3.20 -12.64
N VAL A 22 22.19 2.08 -12.40
CA VAL A 22 21.50 1.81 -11.13
C VAL A 22 22.00 0.48 -10.60
N HIS A 23 22.39 0.46 -9.33
CA HIS A 23 22.79 -0.75 -8.64
C HIS A 23 21.90 -0.97 -7.42
N THR A 24 21.31 -2.15 -7.33
CA THR A 24 20.46 -2.53 -6.20
C THR A 24 21.29 -3.30 -5.15
N THR A 25 22.08 -2.56 -4.37
CA THR A 25 22.70 -3.06 -3.12
C THR A 25 21.84 -2.81 -1.89
N PHE A 26 21.82 -3.81 -0.99
CA PHE A 26 21.17 -3.75 0.34
C PHE A 26 19.65 -3.50 0.33
N GLN A 27 18.96 -3.73 -0.79
CA GLN A 27 17.49 -3.72 -0.83
C GLN A 27 16.93 -4.92 -0.09
N TYR A 28 15.76 -4.72 0.50
CA TYR A 28 15.03 -5.76 1.21
C TYR A 28 14.36 -6.71 0.23
N ALA A 29 13.82 -7.82 0.74
CA ALA A 29 13.08 -8.82 -0.04
C ALA A 29 13.85 -9.48 -1.21
N GLY A 30 15.19 -9.52 -1.16
CA GLY A 30 16.03 -10.27 -2.09
C GLY A 30 15.84 -9.86 -3.57
N THR A 31 15.89 -10.83 -4.49
CA THR A 31 15.69 -10.58 -5.93
C THR A 31 14.37 -9.89 -6.23
N GLU A 32 13.31 -10.26 -5.50
CA GLU A 32 11.97 -9.73 -5.73
C GLU A 32 11.83 -8.27 -5.31
N GLY A 33 12.38 -7.89 -4.15
CA GLY A 33 12.43 -6.49 -3.74
C GLY A 33 13.31 -5.65 -4.65
N LYS A 34 14.45 -6.18 -5.12
CA LYS A 34 15.30 -5.50 -6.12
C LYS A 34 14.54 -5.23 -7.42
N ARG A 35 13.83 -6.23 -7.95
CA ARG A 35 12.98 -6.10 -9.14
C ARG A 35 11.88 -5.08 -8.91
N HIS A 36 11.18 -5.16 -7.78
CA HIS A 36 10.12 -4.22 -7.42
C HIS A 36 10.63 -2.78 -7.33
N ARG A 37 11.81 -2.55 -6.73
CA ARG A 37 12.42 -1.23 -6.64
C ARG A 37 12.68 -0.61 -8.02
N LEU A 38 13.15 -1.43 -8.96
CA LEU A 38 13.36 -1.00 -10.34
C LEU A 38 12.03 -0.71 -11.06
N ARG A 39 10.96 -1.45 -10.74
CA ARG A 39 9.60 -1.17 -11.25
C ARG A 39 9.04 0.14 -10.69
N GLU A 40 9.20 0.41 -9.38
CA GLU A 40 8.82 1.69 -8.74
C GLU A 40 9.51 2.90 -9.41
N ALA A 41 10.72 2.71 -9.92
CA ALA A 41 11.46 3.72 -10.67
C ALA A 41 11.17 3.69 -12.19
N MET A 42 10.32 2.78 -12.66
CA MET A 42 10.01 2.50 -14.08
C MET A 42 11.24 2.14 -14.93
N PHE A 43 12.29 1.60 -14.31
CA PHE A 43 13.53 1.16 -14.95
C PHE A 43 13.54 -0.32 -15.30
N PHE A 44 12.68 -1.13 -14.69
CA PHE A 44 12.54 -2.53 -15.07
C PHE A 44 11.66 -2.69 -16.32
N TYR A 45 12.04 -3.60 -17.21
CA TYR A 45 11.24 -3.98 -18.37
C TYR A 45 10.46 -5.25 -18.06
N ASP A 46 9.15 -5.19 -18.23
CA ASP A 46 8.24 -6.33 -18.10
C ASP A 46 7.56 -6.62 -19.43
N GLU A 47 7.13 -7.86 -19.63
CA GLU A 47 6.36 -8.27 -20.80
C GLU A 47 4.96 -7.61 -20.83
N PRO A 48 4.32 -7.48 -22.01
CA PRO A 48 3.03 -6.80 -22.16
C PRO A 48 1.93 -7.29 -21.21
N GLU A 49 1.90 -8.58 -20.88
CA GLU A 49 0.91 -9.19 -19.98
C GLU A 49 0.96 -8.61 -18.57
N TYR A 50 2.12 -8.09 -18.14
CA TYR A 50 2.25 -7.41 -16.85
C TYR A 50 1.37 -6.16 -16.75
N TYR A 51 1.14 -5.50 -17.89
CA TYR A 51 0.45 -4.22 -18.00
C TYR A 51 -1.05 -4.34 -18.32
N ASP A 52 -1.55 -5.53 -18.64
CA ASP A 52 -2.97 -5.78 -18.94
C ASP A 52 -3.47 -7.05 -18.22
N SER A 53 -3.61 -6.97 -16.89
CA SER A 53 -4.17 -8.05 -16.08
C SER A 53 -5.60 -8.37 -16.49
N SER A 54 -5.94 -9.66 -16.59
CA SER A 54 -7.26 -10.13 -17.05
C SER A 54 -8.43 -9.62 -16.19
N GLY A 55 -8.27 -9.57 -14.87
CA GLY A 55 -9.27 -9.01 -13.94
C GLY A 55 -9.32 -7.47 -13.93
N GLY A 56 -8.34 -6.80 -14.52
CA GLY A 56 -8.12 -5.37 -14.39
C GLY A 56 -7.50 -4.96 -13.04
N PHE A 57 -7.47 -3.66 -12.82
CA PHE A 57 -6.77 -3.00 -11.72
C PHE A 57 -7.73 -2.31 -10.76
N LEU A 58 -7.37 -2.35 -9.48
CA LEU A 58 -7.94 -1.54 -8.41
C LEU A 58 -6.88 -0.54 -7.98
N SER A 59 -7.25 0.73 -7.81
CA SER A 59 -6.39 1.76 -7.24
C SER A 59 -7.19 2.64 -6.30
N PHE A 60 -6.51 3.53 -5.57
CA PHE A 60 -7.18 4.56 -4.80
C PHE A 60 -6.30 5.80 -4.63
N LYS A 61 -6.96 6.92 -4.37
CA LYS A 61 -6.28 8.17 -3.98
C LYS A 61 -5.93 8.07 -2.49
N PRO A 62 -4.65 7.94 -2.11
CA PRO A 62 -4.28 7.94 -0.71
C PRO A 62 -4.62 9.31 -0.10
N SER A 63 -5.37 9.29 1.00
CA SER A 63 -5.57 10.48 1.83
C SER A 63 -4.66 10.33 3.03
N ILE A 64 -3.88 11.36 3.36
CA ILE A 64 -3.11 11.41 4.60
C ILE A 64 -3.32 12.80 5.20
N PRO A 65 -3.81 12.91 6.45
CA PRO A 65 -3.89 14.19 7.15
C PRO A 65 -2.53 14.88 7.14
N LYS A 66 -2.50 16.17 6.77
CA LYS A 66 -1.25 16.95 6.73
C LYS A 66 -0.49 16.91 8.05
N ALA A 67 -1.22 16.92 9.17
CA ALA A 67 -0.64 16.83 10.51
C ALA A 67 0.20 15.55 10.70
N LEU A 68 -0.28 14.40 10.19
CA LEU A 68 0.48 13.14 10.26
C LEU A 68 1.76 13.15 9.42
N LEU A 69 1.87 14.03 8.43
CA LEU A 69 3.07 14.17 7.58
C LEU A 69 4.04 15.23 8.09
N LEU A 70 3.52 16.40 8.49
CA LEU A 70 4.32 17.62 8.64
C LEU A 70 4.47 18.09 10.08
N ASP A 71 3.55 17.72 10.97
CA ASP A 71 3.58 18.22 12.35
C ASP A 71 4.49 17.35 13.23
N GLY A 72 5.03 17.96 14.28
CA GLY A 72 5.80 17.28 15.32
C GLY A 72 7.18 16.77 14.89
N ALA A 73 7.90 16.18 15.85
CA ALA A 73 9.20 15.57 15.60
C ALA A 73 9.08 14.30 14.75
N HIS A 74 10.09 14.03 13.90
CA HIS A 74 10.22 12.75 13.21
C HIS A 74 10.91 11.74 14.13
N ASN A 75 10.08 10.95 14.82
CA ASN A 75 10.50 9.89 15.74
C ASN A 75 9.72 8.58 15.51
N LEU A 76 10.02 7.54 16.29
CA LEU A 76 9.38 6.22 16.20
C LEU A 76 7.85 6.29 16.26
N GLU A 77 7.31 6.97 17.25
CA GLU A 77 5.86 7.07 17.46
C GLU A 77 5.17 7.76 16.27
N SER A 78 5.72 8.89 15.80
CA SER A 78 5.20 9.62 14.65
C SER A 78 5.33 8.83 13.34
N HIS A 79 6.39 8.02 13.19
CA HIS A 79 6.61 7.16 12.05
C HIS A 79 5.55 6.09 11.97
N PHE A 80 5.38 5.32 13.05
CA PHE A 80 4.38 4.27 13.09
C PHE A 80 2.98 4.85 13.01
N SER A 81 2.68 5.99 13.63
CA SER A 81 1.39 6.67 13.45
C SER A 81 1.08 6.97 11.98
N LEU A 82 2.07 7.45 11.22
CA LEU A 82 1.93 7.72 9.78
C LEU A 82 1.77 6.44 8.96
N VAL A 83 2.60 5.42 9.20
CA VAL A 83 2.55 4.15 8.46
C VAL A 83 1.26 3.40 8.76
N ASN A 84 0.88 3.29 10.03
CA ASN A 84 -0.35 2.65 10.50
C ASN A 84 -1.61 3.25 9.86
N TYR A 85 -1.66 4.57 9.70
CA TYR A 85 -2.75 5.25 9.00
C TYR A 85 -2.87 4.81 7.53
N GLN A 86 -1.73 4.63 6.85
CA GLN A 86 -1.69 4.14 5.47
C GLN A 86 -2.02 2.64 5.39
N LEU A 87 -1.50 1.82 6.32
CA LEU A 87 -1.79 0.39 6.40
C LEU A 87 -3.28 0.11 6.52
N LYS A 88 -4.03 0.93 7.27
CA LYS A 88 -5.50 0.78 7.37
C LYS A 88 -6.21 0.92 6.02
N GLN A 89 -5.79 1.89 5.21
CA GLN A 89 -6.33 2.08 3.85
C GLN A 89 -5.93 0.93 2.92
N ILE A 90 -4.66 0.50 2.98
CA ILE A 90 -4.13 -0.58 2.16
C ILE A 90 -4.78 -1.91 2.52
N ARG A 91 -5.02 -2.18 3.81
CA ARG A 91 -5.76 -3.36 4.28
C ARG A 91 -7.14 -3.44 3.64
N THR A 92 -7.89 -2.33 3.63
CA THR A 92 -9.19 -2.27 2.97
C THR A 92 -9.08 -2.48 1.46
N ALA A 93 -8.07 -1.88 0.81
CA ALA A 93 -7.83 -2.05 -0.62
C ALA A 93 -7.51 -3.52 -0.98
N LEU A 94 -6.66 -4.18 -0.19
CA LEU A 94 -6.33 -5.60 -0.35
C LEU A 94 -7.56 -6.48 -0.15
N ALA A 95 -8.41 -6.15 0.83
CA ALA A 95 -9.66 -6.87 1.07
C ALA A 95 -10.58 -6.80 -0.16
N ILE A 96 -10.81 -5.60 -0.70
CA ILE A 96 -11.61 -5.42 -1.92
C ILE A 96 -10.96 -6.12 -3.12
N ALA A 97 -9.64 -5.96 -3.33
CA ALA A 97 -8.89 -6.59 -4.42
C ALA A 97 -9.06 -8.13 -4.40
N SER A 98 -8.92 -8.74 -3.22
CA SER A 98 -9.13 -10.18 -3.01
C SER A 98 -10.58 -10.62 -3.20
N LEU A 99 -11.54 -9.72 -2.92
CA LEU A 99 -12.96 -10.00 -3.08
C LEU A 99 -13.33 -10.14 -4.57
N VAL A 100 -12.82 -9.21 -5.38
CA VAL A 100 -13.24 -9.03 -6.78
C VAL A 100 -12.19 -9.47 -7.81
N ASN A 101 -11.13 -10.15 -7.33
CA ASN A 101 -10.02 -10.68 -8.14
C ASN A 101 -9.38 -9.63 -9.06
N ARG A 102 -9.05 -8.46 -8.50
CA ARG A 102 -8.35 -7.39 -9.21
C ARG A 102 -6.94 -7.19 -8.68
N THR A 103 -6.04 -6.85 -9.58
CA THR A 103 -4.67 -6.49 -9.22
C THR A 103 -4.68 -5.12 -8.53
N LEU A 104 -4.17 -5.04 -7.29
CA LEU A 104 -4.08 -3.78 -6.56
C LEU A 104 -2.87 -2.96 -7.01
N VAL A 105 -3.08 -1.76 -7.53
CA VAL A 105 -2.01 -0.77 -7.64
C VAL A 105 -1.79 -0.16 -6.26
N MET A 106 -0.65 -0.48 -5.64
CA MET A 106 -0.28 0.00 -4.31
C MET A 106 -0.17 1.53 -4.30
N PRO A 107 -0.56 2.23 -3.22
CA PRO A 107 -0.38 3.66 -3.15
C PRO A 107 1.11 4.01 -2.94
N PRO A 108 1.53 5.25 -3.26
CA PRO A 108 2.80 5.77 -2.76
C PRO A 108 2.79 5.76 -1.23
N LEU A 109 3.86 5.25 -0.61
CA LEU A 109 4.00 5.17 0.84
C LEU A 109 4.85 6.34 1.36
N TRP A 110 4.42 6.94 2.45
CA TRP A 110 5.17 7.96 3.16
C TRP A 110 5.75 7.41 4.46
N CYS A 111 7.04 7.65 4.66
CA CYS A 111 7.73 7.29 5.89
C CYS A 111 8.39 8.52 6.50
N ARG A 112 8.44 8.54 7.84
CA ARG A 112 9.25 9.52 8.59
C ARG A 112 10.65 9.01 8.88
N LEU A 113 10.91 7.71 8.82
CA LEU A 113 12.19 7.09 9.19
C LEU A 113 12.50 6.05 8.12
N ASP A 114 13.78 5.87 7.85
CA ASP A 114 14.31 4.84 6.98
C ASP A 114 14.20 3.44 7.61
N ARG A 115 14.32 2.40 6.79
CA ARG A 115 14.53 1.02 7.25
C ARG A 115 16.00 0.68 7.00
N MET A 116 16.70 0.20 8.03
CA MET A 116 18.09 -0.25 7.96
C MET A 116 18.22 -1.69 8.51
N TRP A 117 19.43 -2.26 8.52
CA TRP A 117 19.72 -3.60 9.10
C TRP A 117 20.48 -3.50 10.43
N PHE A 118 20.57 -2.30 11.00
CA PHE A 118 21.25 -1.99 12.26
C PHE A 118 20.57 -0.81 12.95
N GLY A 119 20.90 -0.56 14.22
CA GLY A 119 20.34 0.55 14.99
C GLY A 119 20.73 1.91 14.40
N HIS A 120 19.77 2.80 14.13
CA HIS A 120 20.01 4.08 13.47
C HIS A 120 19.11 5.21 14.01
N PRO A 121 19.48 6.49 13.83
CA PRO A 121 18.73 7.62 14.37
C PRO A 121 17.49 7.99 13.53
N GLY A 122 16.97 7.07 12.71
CA GLY A 122 15.84 7.32 11.81
C GLY A 122 16.25 7.59 10.36
N ILE A 123 17.22 8.45 10.10
CA ILE A 123 17.79 8.69 8.76
C ILE A 123 19.31 8.58 8.87
N LEU A 124 19.98 8.06 7.83
CA LEU A 124 21.43 8.00 7.82
C LEU A 124 22.04 9.41 7.76
N GLU A 125 22.96 9.67 8.70
CA GLU A 125 23.74 10.90 8.74
C GLU A 125 24.54 11.08 7.45
N GLY A 126 24.62 12.32 6.96
CA GLY A 126 25.29 12.65 5.71
C GLY A 126 24.49 12.36 4.44
N THR A 127 23.27 11.84 4.53
CA THR A 127 22.38 11.69 3.36
C THR A 127 21.57 12.96 3.08
N LEU A 128 21.08 13.08 1.83
CA LEU A 128 20.17 14.17 1.41
C LEU A 128 18.68 13.80 1.59
N THR A 129 18.38 12.80 2.42
CA THR A 129 17.01 12.34 2.64
C THR A 129 16.26 13.35 3.50
N ARG A 130 15.18 13.91 2.96
CA ARG A 130 14.30 14.84 3.68
C ARG A 130 13.14 14.06 4.28
N GLN A 131 12.80 14.31 5.54
CA GLN A 131 11.63 13.72 6.19
C GLN A 131 10.41 14.64 6.06
N PRO A 132 9.18 14.10 5.91
CA PRO A 132 8.92 12.72 5.48
C PRO A 132 9.33 12.53 4.00
N PHE A 133 9.54 11.28 3.59
CA PHE A 133 9.88 10.92 2.21
C PHE A 133 8.93 9.86 1.67
N LEU A 134 8.86 9.77 0.34
CA LEU A 134 8.27 8.60 -0.32
C LEU A 134 9.18 7.40 -0.09
N CYS A 135 8.76 6.50 0.79
CA CYS A 135 9.52 5.29 1.06
C CYS A 135 9.16 4.21 0.04
N PRO A 136 10.16 3.46 -0.41
CA PRO A 136 9.95 2.25 -1.19
C PRO A 136 9.07 1.25 -0.46
N MET A 137 8.27 0.48 -1.21
CA MET A 137 7.33 -0.48 -0.62
C MET A 137 8.01 -1.52 0.28
N ASP A 138 9.24 -1.93 -0.05
CA ASP A 138 10.02 -2.91 0.72
C ASP A 138 10.52 -2.39 2.08
N HIS A 139 10.28 -1.13 2.42
CA HIS A 139 10.55 -0.60 3.76
C HIS A 139 9.43 -0.94 4.76
N ILE A 140 8.25 -1.31 4.27
CA ILE A 140 7.07 -1.63 5.10
C ILE A 140 6.58 -3.06 4.81
N PHE A 141 6.61 -3.47 3.55
CA PHE A 141 6.06 -4.75 3.10
C PHE A 141 7.14 -5.75 2.72
N GLU A 142 6.92 -7.02 3.07
CA GLU A 142 7.75 -8.14 2.64
C GLU A 142 7.33 -8.58 1.23
N VAL A 143 7.81 -7.84 0.22
CA VAL A 143 7.46 -8.02 -1.21
C VAL A 143 7.67 -9.46 -1.68
N ASN A 144 8.73 -10.13 -1.22
CA ASN A 144 9.01 -11.54 -1.51
C ASN A 144 7.93 -12.48 -0.97
N VAL A 145 7.35 -12.16 0.19
CA VAL A 145 6.24 -12.92 0.79
C VAL A 145 4.93 -12.64 0.03
N MET A 146 4.69 -11.39 -0.34
CA MET A 146 3.50 -11.00 -1.12
C MET A 146 3.43 -11.69 -2.48
N LEU A 147 4.58 -11.91 -3.13
CA LEU A 147 4.67 -12.57 -4.44
C LEU A 147 4.62 -14.11 -4.36
N LYS A 148 4.87 -14.68 -3.18
CA LYS A 148 4.91 -16.12 -2.97
C LYS A 148 3.52 -16.74 -3.09
N ASP A 149 3.46 -17.90 -3.74
CA ASP A 149 2.26 -18.73 -3.75
C ASP A 149 2.16 -19.45 -2.39
N LEU A 150 1.15 -19.06 -1.62
CA LEU A 150 0.84 -19.63 -0.31
C LEU A 150 -0.40 -20.54 -0.44
N PRO A 151 -0.50 -21.64 0.34
CA PRO A 151 -1.63 -22.58 0.27
C PRO A 151 -2.99 -21.89 0.37
N GLU A 152 -3.85 -22.06 -0.64
CA GLU A 152 -5.15 -21.37 -0.67
C GLU A 152 -6.09 -21.83 0.45
N GLU A 153 -5.91 -23.05 0.94
CA GLU A 153 -6.67 -23.61 2.05
C GLU A 153 -6.47 -22.82 3.35
N GLU A 154 -5.26 -22.29 3.58
CA GLU A 154 -4.92 -21.52 4.78
C GLU A 154 -4.99 -20.00 4.55
N PHE A 155 -4.63 -19.55 3.33
CA PHE A 155 -4.37 -18.15 3.00
C PHE A 155 -5.37 -17.54 2.02
N GLY A 156 -6.28 -18.35 1.48
CA GLY A 156 -7.18 -17.93 0.41
C GLY A 156 -6.41 -17.63 -0.88
N SER A 157 -7.12 -17.11 -1.87
CA SER A 157 -6.54 -16.78 -3.17
C SER A 157 -5.42 -15.73 -3.07
N LYS A 158 -4.47 -15.81 -4.01
CA LYS A 158 -3.41 -14.80 -4.16
C LYS A 158 -4.00 -13.42 -4.43
N ILE A 159 -3.35 -12.39 -3.90
CA ILE A 159 -3.71 -10.98 -4.15
C ILE A 159 -2.59 -10.37 -4.96
N ASP A 160 -2.82 -10.19 -6.27
CA ASP A 160 -1.84 -9.57 -7.14
C ASP A 160 -1.74 -8.08 -6.87
N PHE A 161 -0.54 -7.52 -7.07
CA PHE A 161 -0.30 -6.10 -6.90
C PHE A 161 0.65 -5.53 -7.96
N ARG A 162 0.67 -4.21 -8.05
CA ARG A 162 1.58 -3.39 -8.85
C ARG A 162 2.13 -2.24 -8.02
N GLU A 163 3.28 -1.75 -8.42
CA GLU A 163 3.95 -0.60 -7.82
C GLU A 163 3.14 0.70 -7.96
N TYR A 164 3.40 1.68 -7.10
CA TYR A 164 2.67 2.95 -7.10
C TYR A 164 2.82 3.78 -8.38
N SER A 165 3.92 3.56 -9.12
CA SER A 165 4.22 4.24 -10.38
C SER A 165 3.56 3.58 -11.61
N PHE A 166 2.88 2.45 -11.42
CA PHE A 166 2.41 1.59 -12.52
C PHE A 166 1.49 2.33 -13.50
N LEU A 167 0.53 3.11 -13.00
CA LEU A 167 -0.42 3.85 -13.84
C LEU A 167 0.22 5.03 -14.60
N GLN A 168 1.42 5.45 -14.20
CA GLN A 168 2.20 6.48 -14.88
C GLN A 168 3.24 5.88 -15.84
N ASN A 169 3.42 4.55 -15.83
CA ASN A 169 4.40 3.88 -16.67
C ASN A 169 4.08 4.12 -18.15
N PRO A 170 5.03 4.65 -18.96
CA PRO A 170 4.79 4.92 -20.39
C PRO A 170 4.52 3.66 -21.21
N ARG A 171 4.84 2.47 -20.68
CA ARG A 171 4.55 1.18 -21.31
C ARG A 171 3.13 0.69 -21.08
N LEU A 172 2.37 1.31 -20.18
CA LEU A 172 0.99 0.94 -19.93
C LEU A 172 0.15 1.16 -21.20
N PRO A 173 -0.52 0.13 -21.75
CA PRO A 173 -1.32 0.26 -22.95
C PRO A 173 -2.39 1.34 -22.82
N LYS A 174 -2.57 2.13 -23.88
CA LYS A 174 -3.55 3.21 -23.93
C LYS A 174 -4.97 2.71 -23.61
N GLN A 175 -5.33 1.52 -24.08
CA GLN A 175 -6.63 0.88 -23.81
C GLN A 175 -6.88 0.63 -22.31
N VAL A 176 -5.84 0.31 -21.54
CA VAL A 176 -5.94 0.11 -20.08
C VAL A 176 -6.07 1.48 -19.40
N LYS A 177 -5.24 2.44 -19.81
CA LYS A 177 -5.19 3.78 -19.23
C LYS A 177 -6.48 4.58 -19.43
N GLU A 178 -7.14 4.41 -20.58
CA GLU A 178 -8.38 5.13 -20.92
C GLU A 178 -9.64 4.43 -20.41
N SER A 179 -9.59 3.13 -20.14
CA SER A 179 -10.69 2.39 -19.51
C SER A 179 -10.66 2.57 -17.99
N PHE A 180 -11.17 3.71 -17.55
CA PHE A 180 -11.05 4.22 -16.19
C PHE A 180 -12.41 4.59 -15.58
N LEU A 181 -12.61 4.25 -14.30
CA LEU A 181 -13.79 4.60 -13.52
C LEU A 181 -13.37 5.12 -12.15
N GLU A 182 -13.81 6.34 -11.81
CA GLU A 182 -13.66 6.88 -10.46
C GLU A 182 -14.86 6.50 -9.58
N VAL A 183 -14.58 6.01 -8.38
CA VAL A 183 -15.56 5.67 -7.35
C VAL A 183 -15.43 6.68 -6.21
N GLN A 184 -16.40 7.57 -6.07
CA GLN A 184 -16.42 8.60 -5.04
C GLN A 184 -17.28 8.16 -3.85
N LEU A 185 -16.64 8.00 -2.69
CA LEU A 185 -17.35 7.60 -1.48
C LEU A 185 -18.31 8.68 -1.00
N CYS A 186 -19.50 8.27 -0.55
CA CYS A 186 -20.54 9.17 -0.05
C CYS A 186 -21.22 8.63 1.22
N ASP A 187 -21.79 9.52 2.01
CA ASP A 187 -22.56 9.13 3.20
C ASP A 187 -23.98 8.70 2.78
N LYS A 188 -24.46 7.55 3.29
CA LYS A 188 -25.76 6.96 2.91
C LYS A 188 -26.95 7.90 3.09
N GLN A 189 -26.86 8.82 4.04
CA GLN A 189 -27.91 9.78 4.38
C GLN A 189 -27.94 10.99 3.42
N SER A 190 -26.95 11.08 2.54
CA SER A 190 -26.83 12.19 1.61
C SER A 190 -27.75 12.00 0.41
N SER A 191 -28.47 13.05 0.03
CA SER A 191 -29.37 13.07 -1.13
C SER A 191 -28.69 12.77 -2.48
N TRP A 192 -27.36 12.92 -2.55
CA TRP A 192 -26.55 12.64 -3.74
C TRP A 192 -25.84 11.28 -3.70
N CYS A 193 -26.09 10.45 -2.69
CA CYS A 193 -25.52 9.11 -2.57
C CYS A 193 -26.47 8.06 -3.16
N ASP A 194 -26.69 8.13 -4.47
CA ASP A 194 -27.52 7.15 -5.18
C ASP A 194 -26.66 5.99 -5.74
N PRO A 195 -26.84 4.75 -5.27
CA PRO A 195 -26.15 3.57 -5.76
C PRO A 195 -26.66 3.08 -7.13
N ASN A 196 -27.60 3.76 -7.78
CA ASN A 196 -28.16 3.38 -9.10
C ASN A 196 -27.17 3.55 -10.28
N ASN A 197 -25.86 3.61 -10.03
CA ASN A 197 -24.78 3.58 -11.03
C ASN A 197 -24.85 4.69 -12.08
N GLN A 198 -25.54 5.80 -11.80
CA GLN A 198 -25.44 6.97 -12.66
C GLN A 198 -24.07 7.60 -12.47
N THR A 199 -23.33 7.71 -13.57
CA THR A 199 -22.06 8.42 -13.61
C THR A 199 -22.35 9.92 -13.56
N TYR A 200 -22.04 10.55 -12.44
CA TYR A 200 -22.13 12.00 -12.30
C TYR A 200 -20.75 12.59 -12.59
N GLY A 201 -20.59 13.18 -13.78
CA GLY A 201 -19.31 13.78 -14.19
C GLY A 201 -18.17 12.77 -14.38
N GLY A 202 -18.48 11.53 -14.79
CA GLY A 202 -17.49 10.47 -15.00
C GLY A 202 -17.12 9.66 -13.76
N ALA A 203 -17.74 9.94 -12.60
CA ALA A 203 -17.55 9.20 -11.36
C ALA A 203 -18.85 8.57 -10.85
N ILE A 204 -18.76 7.43 -10.18
CA ILE A 204 -19.89 6.79 -9.49
C ILE A 204 -19.87 7.16 -8.02
N ARG A 205 -21.06 7.41 -7.47
CA ARG A 205 -21.26 7.63 -6.04
C ARG A 205 -21.46 6.28 -5.36
N PHE A 206 -20.63 5.99 -4.38
CA PHE A 206 -20.64 4.70 -3.72
C PHE A 206 -20.70 4.87 -2.20
N PRO A 207 -21.67 4.27 -1.51
CA PRO A 207 -21.81 4.47 -0.07
C PRO A 207 -20.59 4.01 0.73
N LYS A 208 -20.20 4.79 1.74
CA LYS A 208 -19.30 4.33 2.80
C LYS A 208 -19.93 3.15 3.55
N HIS A 209 -19.07 2.35 4.18
CA HIS A 209 -19.40 1.11 4.88
C HIS A 209 -20.29 0.22 4.00
N SER A 210 -19.83 0.00 2.78
CA SER A 210 -20.53 -0.87 1.83
C SER A 210 -20.30 -2.33 2.17
N THR A 211 -21.32 -3.15 1.90
CA THR A 211 -21.30 -4.58 2.16
C THR A 211 -20.51 -5.33 1.08
N GLN A 212 -20.20 -6.60 1.34
CA GLN A 212 -19.56 -7.49 0.37
C GLN A 212 -20.37 -7.60 -0.93
N GLU A 213 -21.70 -7.66 -0.81
CA GLU A 213 -22.63 -7.77 -1.93
C GLU A 213 -22.63 -6.48 -2.77
N MET A 214 -22.58 -5.31 -2.12
CA MET A 214 -22.51 -4.02 -2.81
C MET A 214 -21.21 -3.86 -3.61
N ILE A 215 -20.07 -4.21 -3.01
CA ILE A 215 -18.76 -4.19 -3.69
C ILE A 215 -18.79 -5.16 -4.87
N THR A 216 -19.21 -6.40 -4.66
CA THR A 216 -19.27 -7.42 -5.71
C THR A 216 -20.17 -6.97 -6.87
N LYS A 217 -21.32 -6.36 -6.57
CA LYS A 217 -22.25 -5.81 -7.57
C LYS A 217 -21.61 -4.67 -8.38
N LEU A 218 -20.91 -3.74 -7.72
CA LEU A 218 -20.19 -2.66 -8.40
C LEU A 218 -19.21 -3.22 -9.45
N PHE A 219 -18.37 -4.18 -9.04
CA PHE A 219 -17.37 -4.76 -9.95
C PHE A 219 -17.97 -5.69 -11.01
N SER A 220 -19.13 -6.31 -10.73
CA SER A 220 -19.86 -7.10 -11.73
C SER A 220 -20.43 -6.22 -12.85
N ILE A 221 -21.01 -5.07 -12.50
CA ILE A 221 -21.56 -4.09 -13.45
C ILE A 221 -20.44 -3.46 -14.30
N HIS A 222 -19.28 -3.19 -13.68
CA HIS A 222 -18.13 -2.57 -14.32
C HIS A 222 -17.00 -3.57 -14.64
N LYS A 223 -17.34 -4.82 -14.94
CA LYS A 223 -16.36 -5.89 -15.20
C LYS A 223 -15.38 -5.57 -16.33
N ASP A 224 -15.85 -4.84 -17.36
CA ASP A 224 -15.08 -4.51 -18.56
C ASP A 224 -14.20 -3.25 -18.37
N VAL A 225 -14.37 -2.54 -17.25
CA VAL A 225 -13.52 -1.38 -16.91
C VAL A 225 -12.15 -1.88 -16.46
N LYS A 226 -11.06 -1.39 -17.07
CA LYS A 226 -9.71 -1.85 -16.77
C LYS A 226 -9.16 -1.27 -15.47
N VAL A 227 -9.45 -0.01 -15.14
CA VAL A 227 -8.97 0.64 -13.91
C VAL A 227 -10.14 1.21 -13.12
N VAL A 228 -10.35 0.72 -11.90
CA VAL A 228 -11.30 1.31 -10.95
C VAL A 228 -10.51 2.01 -9.85
N GLU A 229 -10.67 3.32 -9.69
CA GLU A 229 -9.99 4.13 -8.68
C GLU A 229 -10.98 4.63 -7.62
N PHE A 230 -10.76 4.25 -6.36
CA PHE A 230 -11.53 4.81 -5.26
C PHE A 230 -10.98 6.17 -4.83
N SER A 231 -11.86 7.12 -4.54
CA SER A 231 -11.48 8.43 -3.99
C SER A 231 -10.85 8.34 -2.60
N SER A 232 -11.11 7.25 -1.88
CA SER A 232 -10.56 6.90 -0.58
C SER A 232 -10.83 5.43 -0.30
N MET A 233 -9.96 4.77 0.46
CA MET A 233 -10.21 3.44 1.02
C MET A 233 -10.65 3.49 2.49
N MET A 234 -10.61 4.67 3.12
CA MET A 234 -11.20 4.87 4.44
C MET A 234 -12.70 4.60 4.36
N ASP A 235 -13.16 3.66 5.19
CA ASP A 235 -14.57 3.28 5.29
C ASP A 235 -15.19 2.74 4.00
N ALA A 236 -14.41 2.33 3.00
CA ALA A 236 -14.94 1.84 1.72
C ALA A 236 -15.68 0.49 1.86
N PHE A 237 -15.23 -0.36 2.79
CA PHE A 237 -15.71 -1.73 2.95
C PHE A 237 -15.91 -2.05 4.42
N GLN A 238 -17.08 -2.60 4.77
CA GLN A 238 -17.40 -2.95 6.15
C GLN A 238 -16.78 -4.28 6.62
N GLY A 239 -16.24 -5.07 5.69
CA GLY A 239 -15.69 -6.41 5.96
C GLY A 239 -16.45 -7.54 5.28
N PHE A 240 -15.86 -8.73 5.34
CA PHE A 240 -16.38 -9.94 4.71
C PHE A 240 -17.62 -10.46 5.45
N SER A 241 -18.62 -10.93 4.71
CA SER A 241 -19.78 -11.62 5.28
C SER A 241 -19.46 -13.09 5.62
N ASP A 242 -18.52 -13.70 4.90
CA ASP A 242 -18.01 -15.05 5.15
C ASP A 242 -16.79 -15.03 6.08
N LYS A 243 -16.94 -15.67 7.26
CA LYS A 243 -15.91 -15.74 8.30
C LYS A 243 -14.73 -16.63 7.95
N GLU A 244 -14.93 -17.67 7.16
CA GLU A 244 -13.84 -18.54 6.71
C GLU A 244 -12.96 -17.78 5.71
N ARG A 245 -13.58 -17.09 4.75
CA ARG A 245 -12.86 -16.21 3.81
C ARG A 245 -12.13 -15.08 4.54
N GLU A 246 -12.78 -14.45 5.53
CA GLU A 246 -12.14 -13.44 6.37
C GLU A 246 -10.89 -14.00 7.05
N THR A 247 -11.00 -15.18 7.67
CA THR A 247 -9.89 -15.82 8.39
C THR A 247 -8.70 -16.08 7.47
N LYS A 248 -8.95 -16.65 6.28
CA LYS A 248 -7.93 -16.91 5.26
C LYS A 248 -7.24 -15.63 4.79
N PHE A 249 -8.03 -14.59 4.49
CA PHE A 249 -7.52 -13.28 4.13
C PHE A 249 -6.64 -12.68 5.23
N ARG A 250 -7.09 -12.74 6.49
CA ARG A 250 -6.34 -12.26 7.66
C ARG A 250 -5.00 -13.01 7.80
N ASN A 251 -5.01 -14.34 7.68
CA ASN A 251 -3.78 -15.15 7.73
C ASN A 251 -2.75 -14.72 6.68
N ARG A 252 -3.22 -14.40 5.46
CA ARG A 252 -2.36 -13.95 4.36
C ARG A 252 -1.76 -12.59 4.65
N ILE A 253 -2.58 -11.57 4.90
CA ILE A 253 -2.06 -10.20 4.96
C ILE A 253 -1.27 -9.88 6.23
N LYS A 254 -1.45 -10.65 7.31
CA LYS A 254 -0.59 -10.55 8.50
C LYS A 254 0.89 -10.78 8.17
N ARG A 255 1.18 -11.60 7.16
CA ARG A 255 2.54 -11.91 6.68
C ARG A 255 3.09 -10.89 5.67
N TYR A 256 2.28 -9.93 5.24
CA TYR A 256 2.68 -8.97 4.18
C TYR A 256 3.53 -7.82 4.71
N VAL A 257 3.41 -7.49 5.99
CA VAL A 257 4.18 -6.41 6.61
C VAL A 257 5.43 -6.96 7.26
N GLY A 258 6.50 -6.17 7.21
CA GLY A 258 7.82 -6.55 7.72
C GLY A 258 8.13 -5.89 9.07
N ILE A 259 9.38 -5.51 9.21
CA ILE A 259 9.90 -4.81 10.39
C ILE A 259 10.41 -3.42 10.02
N TRP A 260 10.28 -2.48 10.95
CA TRP A 260 11.16 -1.33 11.01
C TRP A 260 12.39 -1.72 11.84
N CYS A 261 13.58 -1.45 11.34
CA CYS A 261 14.82 -1.75 12.04
C CYS A 261 15.78 -0.55 11.93
N CYS A 262 16.40 -0.10 13.01
CA CYS A 262 16.28 -0.60 14.40
C CYS A 262 16.47 0.52 15.42
N VAL A 263 15.90 0.32 16.61
CA VAL A 263 16.14 1.12 17.80
C VAL A 263 17.61 0.98 18.19
N MET A 264 18.29 2.11 18.37
CA MET A 264 19.69 2.12 18.79
C MET A 264 19.85 1.59 20.21
N ASN A 265 20.92 0.81 20.44
CA ASN A 265 21.28 0.27 21.76
C ASN A 265 20.19 -0.63 22.40
N HIS A 266 19.38 -1.30 21.58
CA HIS A 266 18.39 -2.28 22.01
C HIS A 266 18.57 -3.59 21.22
N ASP A 267 18.56 -4.75 21.89
CA ASP A 267 18.65 -6.06 21.25
C ASP A 267 17.59 -7.01 21.82
N PRO A 268 16.63 -7.50 21.02
CA PRO A 268 16.40 -7.19 19.59
C PRO A 268 15.90 -5.75 19.39
N GLY A 269 16.35 -5.08 18.33
CA GLY A 269 16.08 -3.65 18.10
C GLY A 269 14.98 -3.35 17.08
N HIS A 270 14.46 -4.36 16.38
CA HIS A 270 13.42 -4.15 15.36
C HIS A 270 12.03 -4.06 15.98
N ILE A 271 11.11 -3.46 15.24
CA ILE A 271 9.70 -3.33 15.59
C ILE A 271 8.89 -3.89 14.44
N TYR A 272 7.99 -4.83 14.71
CA TYR A 272 7.07 -5.34 13.69
C TYR A 272 6.01 -4.30 13.33
N TYR A 273 5.85 -4.06 12.03
CA TYR A 273 4.60 -3.46 11.57
C TYR A 273 3.47 -4.48 11.79
N ASP A 274 2.29 -3.97 12.09
CA ASP A 274 1.12 -4.81 12.35
C ASP A 274 -0.05 -4.35 11.50
N MET A 275 -0.51 -5.22 10.59
CA MET A 275 -1.65 -4.94 9.72
C MET A 275 -2.96 -4.72 10.50
N TYR A 276 -3.02 -5.19 11.75
CA TYR A 276 -4.18 -5.13 12.65
C TYR A 276 -3.88 -4.38 13.95
N TRP A 277 -2.93 -3.44 13.91
CA TRP A 277 -2.59 -2.57 15.04
C TRP A 277 -3.83 -1.90 15.67
N ASP A 278 -4.82 -1.51 14.86
CA ASP A 278 -6.01 -0.77 15.31
C ASP A 278 -7.06 -1.63 16.02
N GLU A 279 -6.89 -2.95 16.03
CA GLU A 279 -7.72 -3.88 16.79
C GLU A 279 -7.10 -4.24 18.16
N LYS A 280 -5.94 -3.66 18.49
CA LYS A 280 -5.16 -3.93 19.70
C LYS A 280 -5.07 -2.66 20.55
N PRO A 281 -5.91 -2.50 21.60
CA PRO A 281 -6.00 -1.25 22.38
C PRO A 281 -4.67 -0.75 22.95
N ASP A 282 -3.78 -1.66 23.35
CA ASP A 282 -2.50 -1.34 23.98
C ASP A 282 -1.31 -1.43 22.99
N TRP A 283 -1.57 -1.52 21.69
CA TRP A 283 -0.50 -1.64 20.70
C TRP A 283 0.39 -0.40 20.72
N LYS A 284 1.70 -0.62 20.78
CA LYS A 284 2.74 0.40 20.74
C LYS A 284 3.89 -0.05 19.84
N PRO A 285 4.58 0.88 19.16
CA PRO A 285 5.74 0.56 18.34
C PRO A 285 6.99 0.38 19.21
N ASN A 286 6.98 -0.64 20.06
CA ASN A 286 8.10 -0.98 20.92
C ASN A 286 8.85 -2.20 20.35
N PRO A 287 10.18 -2.24 20.44
CA PRO A 287 10.92 -3.46 20.14
C PRO A 287 10.58 -4.55 21.17
N PRO A 288 10.75 -5.84 20.83
CA PRO A 288 10.58 -6.93 21.80
C PRO A 288 11.49 -6.71 23.02
N MET A 289 10.98 -6.97 24.22
CA MET A 289 11.75 -6.76 25.47
C MET A 289 12.87 -7.79 25.63
N THR A 290 12.63 -9.01 25.16
CA THR A 290 13.58 -10.12 25.19
C THR A 290 13.60 -10.82 23.82
N ARG A 291 14.57 -11.73 23.62
CA ARG A 291 14.62 -12.55 22.39
C ARG A 291 13.51 -13.60 22.37
N GLU A 292 13.02 -14.00 23.54
CA GLU A 292 11.91 -14.92 23.69
C GLU A 292 10.57 -14.27 23.26
N ASP A 293 10.44 -12.95 23.45
CA ASP A 293 9.31 -12.15 22.99
C ASP A 293 9.40 -11.81 21.48
N ASP A 294 10.52 -12.12 20.83
CA ASP A 294 10.76 -11.78 19.43
C ASP A 294 10.07 -12.73 18.47
N HIS A 295 8.79 -12.48 18.26
CA HIS A 295 8.01 -13.19 17.27
C HIS A 295 7.16 -12.20 16.46
N PRO A 296 6.89 -12.51 15.18
CA PRO A 296 5.99 -11.70 14.41
C PRO A 296 4.56 -11.69 15.00
N PRO A 297 3.74 -10.64 14.78
CA PRO A 297 2.42 -10.47 15.39
C PRO A 297 1.29 -11.42 14.92
N TRP A 298 1.61 -12.64 14.44
CA TRP A 298 0.64 -13.59 13.86
C TRP A 298 0.89 -15.05 14.15
#